data_AF-A0A356I961-F1
#
_entry.id   AF-A0A356I961-F1
#
_cell.length_a   1.000
_cell.length_b   1.000
_cell.length_c   1.000
_cell.angle_alpha   90.00
_cell.angle_beta   90.00
_cell.angle_gamma   90.00
#
_symmetry.space_group_name_H-M   'P 1'
#
loop_
_entity.id
_entity.type
_entity.pdbx_description
1 polymer ?
#
loop_
_entity_poly.entity_id
_entity_poly.type
_entity_poly.pdbx_seq_one_letter_code
_entity_poly.pdbx_strand_id
1 'polypeptide(L)'
;MKIAEKNEFYNYLSAAYNLPQEAFSEALREKILEVAGQLDKEENLYILAGYLSRFINAELTALTCRAPKELVQLARYLQELQNHYRYASIIPGKIE
;
A
#
# COMPACT_ATOMS: atom_id res chain seq x y z
N MET A 1 0.60 16.22 3.49
CA MET A 1 0.88 15.12 4.43
C MET A 1 -0.29 14.16 4.35
N LYS A 2 -0.04 12.84 4.26
CA LYS A 2 -1.11 11.85 4.05
C LYS A 2 -1.42 11.14 5.36
N ILE A 3 -2.65 11.27 5.84
CA ILE A 3 -3.16 10.53 6.99
C ILE A 3 -3.68 9.18 6.49
N ALA A 4 -3.37 8.11 7.22
CA ALA A 4 -3.86 6.78 6.89
C ALA A 4 -5.34 6.64 7.25
N GLU A 5 -6.19 6.41 6.25
CA GLU A 5 -7.62 6.13 6.45
C GLU A 5 -7.96 4.71 5.99
N LYS A 6 -8.73 3.97 6.79
CA LYS A 6 -9.09 2.57 6.52
C LYS A 6 -9.81 2.41 5.18
N ASN A 7 -10.85 3.22 4.95
CA ASN A 7 -11.66 3.16 3.74
C ASN A 7 -10.85 3.50 2.49
N GLU A 8 -9.99 4.52 2.57
CA GLU A 8 -9.14 4.88 1.45
C GLU A 8 -8.11 3.78 1.16
N PHE A 9 -7.47 3.23 2.19
CA PHE A 9 -6.53 2.11 2.02
C PHE A 9 -7.23 0.93 1.36
N TYR A 10 -8.41 0.54 1.86
CA TYR A 10 -9.21 -0.53 1.29
C TYR A 10 -9.53 -0.30 -0.20
N ASN A 11 -9.87 0.94 -0.59
CA ASN A 11 -10.16 1.27 -1.99
C ASN A 11 -8.95 1.03 -2.90
N TYR A 12 -7.74 1.42 -2.50
CA TYR A 12 -6.53 1.14 -3.27
C TYR A 12 -6.21 -0.35 -3.34
N LEU A 13 -6.40 -1.10 -2.24
CA LEU A 13 -6.21 -2.55 -2.22
C LEU A 13 -7.21 -3.24 -3.17
N SER A 14 -8.48 -2.86 -3.10
CA SER A 14 -9.54 -3.43 -3.92
C SER A 14 -9.33 -3.15 -5.41
N ALA A 15 -8.92 -1.92 -5.76
CA ALA A 15 -8.61 -1.56 -7.13
C ALA A 15 -7.47 -2.42 -7.72
N ALA A 16 -6.40 -2.64 -6.94
CA ALA A 16 -5.30 -3.49 -7.37
C ALA A 16 -5.70 -4.98 -7.41
N TYR A 17 -6.43 -5.47 -6.41
CA TYR A 17 -6.85 -6.88 -6.31
C TYR A 17 -7.80 -7.31 -7.43
N ASN A 18 -8.61 -6.40 -7.96
CA ASN A 18 -9.57 -6.70 -9.01
C ASN A 18 -9.00 -6.63 -10.44
N LEU A 19 -7.70 -6.36 -10.58
CA LEU A 19 -7.02 -6.45 -11.87
C LEU A 19 -7.03 -7.90 -12.42
N PRO A 20 -6.92 -8.08 -13.76
CA PRO A 20 -6.81 -9.39 -14.39
C PRO A 20 -5.74 -10.27 -13.75
N GLN A 21 -5.91 -11.58 -13.86
CA GLN A 21 -5.06 -12.55 -13.16
C GLN A 21 -3.59 -12.42 -13.56
N GLU A 22 -3.33 -12.11 -14.83
CA GLU A 22 -2.00 -11.98 -15.43
C GLU A 22 -1.34 -10.61 -15.19
N ALA A 23 -2.02 -9.69 -14.50
CA ALA A 23 -1.54 -8.31 -14.32
C ALA A 23 -0.32 -8.22 -13.40
N PHE A 24 -0.18 -9.15 -12.44
CA PHE A 24 0.94 -9.30 -11.52
C PHE A 24 0.89 -10.69 -10.86
N SER A 25 1.92 -11.06 -10.11
CA SER A 25 2.05 -12.37 -9.50
C SER A 25 0.91 -12.74 -8.52
N GLU A 26 0.52 -14.01 -8.51
CA GLU A 26 -0.44 -14.53 -7.52
C GLU A 26 0.04 -14.31 -6.09
N ALA A 27 1.34 -14.47 -5.85
CA ALA A 27 1.93 -14.23 -4.54
C ALA A 27 1.67 -12.79 -4.04
N LEU A 28 1.75 -11.79 -4.93
CA LEU A 28 1.39 -10.42 -4.55
C LEU A 28 -0.12 -10.29 -4.30
N ARG A 29 -0.96 -10.97 -5.08
CA ARG A 29 -2.42 -10.96 -4.90
C ARG A 29 -2.83 -11.48 -3.53
N GLU A 30 -2.23 -12.58 -3.10
CA GLU A 30 -2.41 -13.13 -1.75
C GLU A 30 -2.00 -12.13 -0.67
N LYS A 31 -0.88 -11.42 -0.85
CA LYS A 31 -0.43 -10.39 0.09
C LYS A 31 -1.38 -9.19 0.17
N ILE A 32 -1.96 -8.77 -0.95
CA ILE A 32 -2.97 -7.71 -0.98
C ILE A 32 -4.22 -8.14 -0.18
N LEU A 33 -4.69 -9.39 -0.38
CA LEU A 33 -5.83 -9.93 0.35
C LEU A 33 -5.57 -10.09 1.85
N GLU A 34 -4.38 -10.57 2.21
CA GLU A 34 -3.92 -10.68 3.60
C GLU A 34 -3.99 -9.33 4.32
N VAL A 35 -3.45 -8.27 3.70
CA VAL A 35 -3.48 -6.92 4.27
C VAL A 35 -4.90 -6.37 4.34
N ALA A 36 -5.72 -6.60 3.32
CA ALA A 36 -7.12 -6.18 3.34
C ALA A 36 -7.87 -6.81 4.52
N GLY A 37 -7.64 -8.10 4.82
CA GLY A 37 -8.22 -8.79 5.96
C GLY A 37 -7.68 -8.36 7.34
N GLN A 38 -6.56 -7.62 7.37
CA GLN A 38 -5.97 -7.06 8.58
C GLN A 38 -6.38 -5.60 8.85
N LEU A 39 -6.92 -4.88 7.86
CA LEU A 39 -7.30 -3.46 8.00
C LEU A 39 -8.28 -3.19 9.15
N ASP A 40 -9.21 -4.11 9.41
CA ASP A 40 -10.19 -3.96 10.49
C ASP A 40 -9.58 -4.24 11.87
N LYS A 41 -8.54 -5.07 11.93
CA LYS A 41 -7.92 -5.55 13.17
C LYS A 41 -6.77 -4.67 13.63
N GLU A 42 -6.07 -4.07 12.69
CA GLU A 42 -4.88 -3.28 12.99
C GLU A 42 -5.25 -1.85 13.39
N GLU A 43 -4.65 -1.38 14.47
CA GLU A 43 -4.77 0.01 14.93
C GLU A 43 -3.81 0.90 14.15
N ASN A 44 -2.63 0.39 13.78
CA ASN A 44 -1.60 1.15 13.09
C ASN A 44 -1.48 0.78 11.60
N LEU A 45 -2.24 1.50 10.78
CA LEU A 45 -2.24 1.34 9.32
C LEU A 45 -0.88 1.59 8.65
N TYR A 46 0.00 2.38 9.28
CA TYR A 46 1.33 2.66 8.74
C TYR A 46 2.25 1.43 8.77
N ILE A 47 2.05 0.52 9.73
CA ILE A 47 2.79 -0.75 9.79
C ILE A 47 2.38 -1.65 8.63
N LEU A 48 1.07 -1.79 8.38
CA LEU A 48 0.55 -2.53 7.22
C LEU A 48 1.03 -1.95 5.90
N ALA A 49 1.04 -0.61 5.79
CA ALA A 49 1.54 0.06 4.61
C ALA A 49 3.04 -0.22 4.39
N GLY A 50 3.83 -0.21 5.47
CA GLY A 50 5.24 -0.60 5.48
C GLY A 50 5.49 -2.03 4.99
N TYR A 51 4.71 -2.98 5.51
CA TYR A 51 4.77 -4.38 5.14
C TYR A 51 4.45 -4.60 3.66
N LEU A 52 3.29 -4.11 3.19
CA LEU A 52 2.83 -4.32 1.82
C LEU A 52 3.75 -3.69 0.77
N SER A 53 4.28 -2.50 1.07
CA SER A 53 5.12 -1.73 0.14
C SER A 53 6.35 -2.50 -0.33
N ARG A 54 6.90 -3.40 0.51
CA ARG A 54 8.04 -4.26 0.13
C ARG A 54 7.71 -5.16 -1.06
N PHE A 55 6.54 -5.80 -1.03
CA PHE A 55 6.09 -6.71 -2.08
C PHE A 55 5.69 -5.94 -3.34
N ILE A 56 4.95 -4.84 -3.17
CA ILE A 56 4.54 -3.97 -4.28
C ILE A 56 5.75 -3.44 -5.05
N ASN A 57 6.78 -2.95 -4.35
CA ASN A 57 7.97 -2.40 -5.00
C ASN A 57 8.80 -3.46 -5.72
N ALA A 58 8.86 -4.69 -5.18
CA ALA A 58 9.51 -5.81 -5.85
C ALA A 58 8.79 -6.17 -7.16
N GLU A 59 7.47 -6.23 -7.13
CA GLU A 59 6.66 -6.51 -8.32
C GLU A 59 6.79 -5.39 -9.36
N LEU A 60 6.70 -4.13 -8.95
CA LEU A 60 6.89 -2.98 -9.84
C LEU A 60 8.28 -2.99 -10.51
N THR A 61 9.32 -3.39 -9.77
CA THR A 61 10.67 -3.53 -10.33
C THR A 61 10.72 -4.60 -11.42
N ALA A 62 10.00 -5.71 -11.23
CA ALA A 62 9.92 -6.78 -12.23
C ALA A 62 9.08 -6.37 -13.47
N LEU A 63 7.97 -5.66 -13.25
CA LEU A 63 7.06 -5.24 -14.32
C LEU A 63 7.57 -4.02 -15.12
N THR A 64 8.43 -3.19 -14.52
CA THR A 64 8.97 -1.96 -15.13
C THR A 64 7.85 -1.07 -15.69
N CYS A 65 7.87 -0.76 -16.99
CA CYS A 65 6.87 0.06 -17.68
C CYS A 65 5.55 -0.67 -17.95
N ARG A 66 5.45 -1.98 -17.67
CA ARG A 66 4.24 -2.78 -17.87
C ARG A 66 3.34 -2.83 -16.64
N ALA A 67 3.75 -2.17 -15.56
CA ALA A 67 2.98 -2.15 -14.33
C ALA A 67 1.58 -1.53 -14.56
N PRO A 68 0.51 -2.20 -14.12
CA PRO A 68 -0.84 -1.65 -14.17
C PRO A 68 -0.94 -0.34 -13.38
N LYS A 69 -1.77 0.59 -13.87
CA LYS A 69 -1.97 1.91 -13.26
C LYS A 69 -2.38 1.80 -11.80
N GLU A 70 -3.31 0.90 -11.48
CA GLU A 70 -3.87 0.68 -10.15
C GLU A 70 -2.79 0.20 -9.18
N LEU A 71 -1.86 -0.64 -9.65
CA LEU A 71 -0.72 -1.11 -8.86
C LEU A 71 0.27 0.03 -8.57
N VAL A 72 0.55 0.88 -9.55
CA VAL A 72 1.38 2.08 -9.38
C VAL A 72 0.73 3.08 -8.42
N GLN A 73 -0.60 3.25 -8.50
CA GLN A 73 -1.36 4.12 -7.60
C GLN A 73 -1.32 3.60 -6.16
N LEU A 74 -1.48 2.30 -5.94
CA LEU A 74 -1.33 1.68 -4.63
C LEU A 74 0.10 1.91 -4.09
N ALA A 75 1.14 1.68 -4.90
CA ALA A 75 2.52 1.92 -4.47
C ALA A 75 2.77 3.38 -4.05
N ARG A 76 2.24 4.32 -4.81
CA ARG A 76 2.32 5.75 -4.48
C ARG A 76 1.62 6.07 -3.17
N TYR A 77 0.40 5.57 -2.98
CA TYR A 77 -0.34 5.75 -1.73
C TYR A 77 0.45 5.23 -0.52
N LEU A 78 1.01 4.02 -0.63
CA LEU A 78 1.85 3.42 0.42
C LEU A 78 3.10 4.27 0.71
N GLN A 79 3.74 4.81 -0.31
CA GLN A 79 4.91 5.69 -0.15
C GLN A 79 4.54 7.00 0.56
N GLU A 80 3.38 7.58 0.25
CA GLU A 80 2.89 8.80 0.90
C GLU A 80 2.64 8.57 2.40
N LEU A 81 2.06 7.42 2.78
CA LEU A 81 1.89 7.01 4.17
C LEU A 81 3.23 6.82 4.90
N GLN A 82 4.19 6.14 4.27
CA GLN A 82 5.52 5.96 4.86
C GLN A 82 6.26 7.27 5.06
N ASN A 83 6.18 8.18 4.08
CA ASN A 83 6.79 9.50 4.18
C ASN A 83 6.18 10.27 5.36
N HIS A 84 4.86 10.24 5.50
CA HIS A 84 4.19 10.86 6.65
C HIS A 84 4.71 10.30 7.98
N TYR A 85 4.75 8.97 8.13
CA TYR A 85 5.27 8.33 9.34
C TYR A 85 6.73 8.70 9.65
N ARG A 86 7.58 8.80 8.62
CA ARG A 86 8.99 9.21 8.80
C ARG A 86 9.09 10.66 9.27
N TYR A 87 8.38 11.59 8.62
CA TYR A 87 8.36 12.99 9.05
C TYR A 87 7.81 13.16 10.46
N ALA A 88 6.74 12.44 10.79
CA ALA A 88 6.14 12.36 12.11
C ALA A 88 7.14 11.92 13.19
N SER A 89 7.95 10.91 12.89
CA SER A 89 8.94 10.37 13.83
C SER A 89 10.15 11.30 14.06
N ILE A 90 10.48 12.14 13.07
CA ILE A 90 11.63 13.05 13.12
C ILE A 90 11.28 14.38 13.81
N ILE A 91 10.04 14.84 13.68
CA ILE A 91 9.57 16.11 14.28
C ILE A 91 8.31 15.84 15.11
N PRO A 92 8.45 15.46 16.40
CA PRO A 92 7.31 15.27 17.29
C PRO A 92 6.52 16.58 17.46
N GLY A 93 5.18 16.54 17.34
CA GLY A 93 4.30 17.68 17.64
C GLY A 93 3.90 18.58 16.45
N LYS A 94 4.23 18.19 15.21
CA LYS A 94 3.84 18.94 13.98
C LYS A 94 2.79 18.25 13.11
N ILE A 95 2.08 17.28 13.68
CA ILE A 95 1.08 16.49 12.97
C ILE A 95 -0.26 16.87 13.58
N GLU A 96 -0.94 17.80 12.92
CA GLU A 96 -2.36 18.10 13.13
C GLU A 96 -3.22 17.12 12.33
#